data_AF-A0AA37NEJ9-F1
#
_entry.id   AF-A0AA37NEJ9-F1
#
_cell.length_a   1.000
_cell.length_b   1.000
_cell.length_c   1.000
_cell.angle_alpha   90.00
_cell.angle_beta   90.00
_cell.angle_gamma   90.00
#
_symmetry.space_group_name_H-M   'P 1'
#
loop_
_entity.id
_entity.type
_entity.pdbx_description
1 polymer ?
#
loop_
_entity_poly.entity_id
_entity_poly.type
_entity_poly.pdbx_seq_one_letter_code
_entity_poly.pdbx_strand_id
1 'polypeptide(L)'
;MRHRNFTIDEATELNRLVTELLPKIQAMPFGKRIKDMTCQVDDDADPNTGFPEIRVKVDGKLSDSHLKVLCGLAGQFPQEDVPGSTCKERLGVCTMDSHKVTSSMVTFKWCGLRKIDSINLLDYFYADGTFSPTFLATKKVEGIVYFVDAERVRIMSVNNGTKLPWCTADAVRVGESLPVINPFGIFEADQPLEDLKQATNRLLKGIENTKLKKKDFPALAYVLSYETERIKKGNWHMVLPGDAVHLYSRKQRGELSRNVKRCGGKGLCKNAWLGKEFDDDLAYMVQVTSVNSMIKPESKKTSQMVIPVAELDWETIENF
;
A
#
# COMPACT_ATOMS: atom_id res chain seq x y z
N MET A 1 14.71 -4.15 2.63
CA MET A 1 15.91 -3.35 2.32
C MET A 1 15.88 -2.09 3.17
N ARG A 2 16.79 -1.98 4.15
CA ARG A 2 16.87 -0.81 5.03
C ARG A 2 17.55 0.34 4.27
N HIS A 3 16.89 1.50 4.22
CA HIS A 3 17.50 2.82 4.02
C HIS A 3 18.38 3.02 2.78
N ARG A 4 17.83 2.86 1.57
CA ARG A 4 18.23 3.80 0.53
C ARG A 4 17.18 4.91 0.54
N ASN A 5 17.40 5.89 1.41
CA ASN A 5 16.82 7.19 1.15
C ASN A 5 17.35 7.55 -0.24
N PHE A 6 16.51 7.65 -1.26
CA PHE A 6 16.91 8.33 -2.49
C PHE A 6 17.12 9.77 -2.07
N THR A 7 18.37 10.08 -1.72
CA THR A 7 18.66 11.22 -0.86
C THR A 7 18.52 12.49 -1.69
N ILE A 8 18.09 13.54 -1.00
CA ILE A 8 18.31 14.93 -1.40
C ILE A 8 19.74 15.11 -1.97
N ASP A 9 20.72 14.35 -1.49
CA ASP A 9 22.11 14.36 -1.98
C ASP A 9 22.25 13.95 -3.46
N GLU A 10 21.54 12.93 -3.95
CA GLU A 10 21.59 12.54 -5.39
C GLU A 10 20.92 13.60 -6.27
N ALA A 11 19.80 14.17 -5.82
CA ALA A 11 19.14 15.27 -6.50
C ALA A 11 19.99 16.55 -6.48
N THR A 12 20.66 16.82 -5.35
CA THR A 12 21.60 17.93 -5.18
C THR A 12 22.82 17.76 -6.07
N GLU A 13 23.34 16.54 -6.18
CA GLU A 13 24.47 16.20 -7.06
C GLU A 13 24.08 16.33 -8.53
N LEU A 14 22.91 15.84 -8.93
CA LEU A 14 22.41 16.03 -10.30
C LEU A 14 22.22 17.52 -10.61
N ASN A 15 21.67 18.31 -9.67
CA ASN A 15 21.53 19.75 -9.83
C ASN A 15 22.91 20.46 -9.95
N ARG A 16 23.90 20.04 -9.16
CA ARG A 16 25.29 20.51 -9.26
C ARG A 16 25.88 20.19 -10.63
N LEU A 17 25.75 18.94 -11.08
CA LEU A 17 26.25 18.47 -12.37
C LEU A 17 25.62 19.22 -13.55
N VAL A 18 24.30 19.47 -13.51
CA VAL A 18 23.60 20.29 -14.52
C VAL A 18 24.13 21.73 -14.52
N THR A 19 24.31 22.33 -13.35
CA THR A 19 24.81 23.70 -13.19
C THR A 19 26.25 23.83 -13.72
N GLU A 20 27.11 22.83 -13.51
CA GLU A 20 28.48 22.81 -14.02
C GLU A 20 28.57 22.52 -15.52
N LEU A 21 27.60 21.79 -16.06
CA LEU A 21 27.53 21.44 -17.48
C LEU A 21 26.98 22.60 -18.32
N LEU A 22 26.15 23.46 -17.73
CA LEU A 22 25.50 24.58 -18.40
C LEU A 22 26.47 25.51 -19.17
N PRO A 23 27.57 26.02 -18.59
CA PRO A 23 28.54 26.85 -19.32
C PRO A 23 29.25 26.09 -20.45
N LYS A 24 29.46 24.79 -20.28
CA LYS A 24 30.13 23.95 -21.29
C LYS A 24 29.24 23.72 -22.50
N ILE A 25 27.94 23.46 -22.28
CA ILE A 25 26.94 23.34 -23.35
C ILE A 25 26.78 24.68 -24.10
N GLN A 26 26.75 25.81 -23.40
CA GLN A 26 26.68 27.14 -24.03
C GLN A 26 27.91 27.47 -24.89
N ALA A 27 29.08 26.93 -24.54
CA ALA A 27 30.34 27.16 -25.25
C ALA A 27 30.56 26.22 -26.46
N MET A 28 29.69 25.22 -26.68
CA MET A 28 29.87 24.26 -27.78
C MET A 28 29.60 24.92 -29.15
N PRO A 29 30.44 24.64 -30.17
CA PRO A 29 30.38 25.34 -31.45
C PRO A 29 29.23 24.89 -32.39
N PHE A 30 28.40 23.92 -31.97
CA PHE A 30 27.49 23.20 -32.86
C PHE A 30 26.00 23.53 -32.65
N GLY A 31 25.58 24.67 -33.21
CA GLY A 31 24.19 24.90 -33.63
C GLY A 31 23.36 25.76 -32.68
N LYS A 32 23.01 26.97 -33.14
CA LYS A 32 22.16 28.02 -32.55
C LYS A 32 22.41 28.31 -31.07
N ARG A 33 22.84 29.55 -30.76
CA ARG A 33 23.05 30.04 -29.40
C ARG A 33 21.85 29.67 -28.51
N ILE A 34 22.06 28.71 -27.61
CA ILE A 34 21.17 28.45 -26.49
C ILE A 34 21.10 29.76 -25.72
N LYS A 35 19.94 30.41 -25.74
CA LYS A 35 19.79 31.74 -25.15
C LYS A 35 19.77 31.66 -23.63
N ASP A 36 19.08 30.64 -23.14
CA ASP A 36 18.93 30.35 -21.73
C ASP A 36 18.70 28.85 -21.52
N MET A 37 19.12 28.35 -20.35
CA MET A 37 18.81 27.01 -19.88
C MET A 37 18.65 27.07 -18.37
N THR A 38 17.48 26.61 -17.91
CA THR A 38 17.09 26.63 -16.50
C THR A 38 16.92 25.21 -16.01
N CYS A 39 17.48 24.93 -14.83
CA CYS A 39 17.22 23.72 -14.08
C CYS A 39 16.11 24.03 -13.09
N GLN A 40 15.00 23.29 -13.18
CA GLN A 40 13.92 23.33 -12.21
C GLN A 40 13.87 21.97 -11.52
N VAL A 41 14.02 21.97 -10.21
CA VAL A 41 13.60 20.84 -9.39
C VAL A 41 12.09 20.97 -9.26
N ASP A 42 11.35 19.93 -9.62
CA ASP A 42 9.92 19.88 -9.34
C ASP A 42 9.74 19.65 -7.83
N ASP A 43 9.77 20.76 -7.07
CA ASP A 43 9.57 20.77 -5.62
C ASP A 43 8.12 20.37 -5.24
N ASP A 44 7.20 20.32 -6.22
CA ASP A 44 5.83 19.82 -6.04
C ASP A 44 5.74 18.28 -6.16
N ALA A 45 6.84 17.60 -6.49
CA ALA A 45 6.93 16.15 -6.36
C ALA A 45 6.77 15.80 -4.87
N ASP A 46 5.59 15.30 -4.51
CA ASP A 46 5.25 14.93 -3.14
C ASP A 46 6.36 14.05 -2.55
N PRO A 47 7.05 14.49 -1.48
CA PRO A 47 8.14 13.75 -0.86
C PRO A 47 7.70 12.39 -0.30
N ASN A 48 6.40 12.09 -0.29
CA ASN A 48 5.84 10.80 0.09
C ASN A 48 5.33 9.94 -1.09
N THR A 49 5.24 10.45 -2.33
CA THR A 49 4.66 9.68 -3.46
C THR A 49 5.41 9.77 -4.79
N GLY A 50 6.47 10.57 -4.91
CA GLY A 50 7.26 10.64 -6.14
C GLY A 50 8.71 10.99 -5.89
N PHE A 51 9.62 10.34 -6.62
CA PHE A 51 10.99 10.79 -6.72
C PHE A 51 11.02 12.23 -7.25
N PRO A 52 11.93 13.10 -6.77
CA PRO A 52 12.07 14.44 -7.31
C PRO A 52 12.30 14.37 -8.82
N GLU A 53 11.49 15.07 -9.62
CA GLU A 53 11.76 15.20 -11.05
C GLU A 53 12.65 16.43 -11.25
N ILE A 54 13.80 16.26 -11.91
CA ILE A 54 14.63 17.39 -12.32
C ILE A 54 14.36 17.67 -13.79
N ARG A 55 13.84 18.86 -14.07
CA ARG A 55 13.51 19.32 -15.42
C ARG A 55 14.51 20.38 -15.86
N VAL A 56 15.26 20.06 -16.90
CA VAL A 56 16.15 21.00 -17.58
C VAL A 56 15.41 21.57 -18.78
N LYS A 57 15.02 22.84 -18.69
CA LYS A 57 14.36 23.56 -19.78
C LYS A 57 15.39 24.39 -20.54
N VAL A 58 15.36 24.29 -21.86
CA VAL A 58 16.25 25.00 -22.77
C VAL A 58 15.43 25.86 -23.71
N ASP A 59 15.75 27.14 -23.76
CA ASP A 59 15.13 28.09 -24.68
C ASP A 59 15.79 27.99 -26.05
N GLY A 60 15.16 27.19 -26.90
CA GLY A 60 15.63 26.78 -28.22
C GLY A 60 15.55 25.27 -28.43
N LYS A 61 15.72 24.85 -29.68
CA LYS A 61 15.83 23.42 -30.01
C LYS A 61 17.28 22.97 -29.76
N LEU A 62 17.47 22.03 -28.83
CA LEU A 62 18.75 21.36 -28.63
C LEU A 62 19.11 20.57 -29.90
N SER A 63 20.39 20.61 -30.29
CA SER A 63 20.89 19.67 -31.30
C SER A 63 21.12 18.30 -30.66
N ASP A 64 21.13 17.25 -31.47
CA ASP A 64 21.33 15.86 -31.01
C ASP A 64 22.63 15.69 -30.21
N SER A 65 23.68 16.44 -30.54
CA SER A 65 24.94 16.44 -29.81
C SER A 65 24.79 17.04 -28.40
N HIS A 66 24.07 18.16 -28.26
CA HIS A 66 23.81 18.75 -26.95
C HIS A 66 22.88 17.86 -26.11
N LEU A 67 21.87 17.25 -26.76
CA LEU A 67 20.96 16.32 -26.10
C LEU A 67 21.70 15.10 -25.55
N LYS A 68 22.61 14.50 -26.33
CA LYS A 68 23.44 13.37 -25.87
C LYS A 68 24.30 13.72 -24.66
N VAL A 69 24.90 14.92 -24.65
CA VAL A 69 25.71 15.39 -23.52
C VAL A 69 24.85 15.57 -22.26
N LEU A 70 23.66 16.16 -22.41
CA LEU A 70 22.73 16.36 -21.30
C LEU A 70 22.16 15.03 -20.78
N CYS A 71 21.66 14.16 -21.65
CA CYS A 71 21.15 12.84 -21.26
C CYS A 71 22.24 11.94 -20.68
N GLY A 72 23.51 12.13 -21.08
CA GLY A 72 24.66 11.41 -20.55
C GLY A 72 24.91 11.62 -19.05
N LEU A 73 24.38 12.70 -18.45
CA LEU A 73 24.44 12.92 -17.00
C LEU A 73 23.76 11.80 -16.21
N ALA A 74 22.72 11.15 -16.77
CA ALA A 74 22.07 10.01 -16.14
C ALA A 74 23.06 8.85 -15.90
N GLY A 75 24.10 8.72 -16.72
CA GLY A 75 25.14 7.71 -16.56
C GLY A 75 26.07 7.91 -15.35
N GLN A 76 26.00 9.05 -14.66
CA GLN A 76 26.68 9.25 -13.37
C GLN A 76 25.99 8.51 -12.21
N PHE A 77 24.75 8.06 -12.42
CA PHE A 77 23.95 7.33 -11.45
C PHE A 77 23.86 5.87 -11.92
N PRO A 78 24.83 5.01 -11.55
CA PRO A 78 24.90 3.65 -12.06
C PRO A 78 23.60 2.90 -11.76
N GLN A 79 23.14 2.15 -12.76
CA GLN A 79 21.98 1.31 -12.59
C GLN A 79 22.33 0.10 -11.73
N GLU A 80 21.60 -0.07 -10.62
CA GLU A 80 21.76 -1.21 -9.73
C GLU A 80 20.56 -2.13 -9.83
N ASP A 81 20.78 -3.44 -9.99
CA ASP A 81 19.69 -4.41 -9.93
C ASP A 81 19.07 -4.38 -8.52
N VAL A 82 17.75 -4.27 -8.42
CA VAL A 82 17.03 -4.26 -7.15
C VAL A 82 17.18 -5.63 -6.48
N PRO A 83 17.86 -5.74 -5.31
CA PRO A 83 18.04 -7.03 -4.65
C PRO A 83 16.69 -7.66 -4.28
N GLY A 84 16.37 -8.81 -4.86
CA GLY A 84 15.10 -9.51 -4.63
C GLY A 84 13.95 -9.14 -5.57
N SER A 85 14.19 -8.26 -6.56
CA SER A 85 13.23 -8.06 -7.66
C SER A 85 13.22 -9.28 -8.58
N THR A 86 12.04 -9.88 -8.76
CA THR A 86 11.81 -10.99 -9.71
C THR A 86 11.67 -10.48 -11.16
N CYS A 87 11.56 -9.16 -11.35
CA CYS A 87 11.28 -8.51 -12.63
C CYS A 87 12.52 -7.93 -13.32
N LYS A 88 13.74 -8.19 -12.80
CA LYS A 88 15.01 -7.61 -13.29
C LYS A 88 15.00 -6.07 -13.28
N GLU A 89 14.37 -5.48 -12.26
CA GLU A 89 14.30 -4.04 -12.13
C GLU A 89 15.66 -3.45 -11.78
N ARG A 90 15.90 -2.25 -12.31
CA ARG A 90 17.11 -1.48 -12.06
C ARG A 90 16.76 -0.13 -11.45
N LEU A 91 17.41 0.17 -10.33
CA LEU A 91 17.40 1.49 -9.71
C LEU A 91 18.41 2.38 -10.43
N GLY A 92 17.99 3.56 -10.88
CA GLY A 92 18.89 4.53 -11.47
C GLY A 92 18.15 5.75 -12.00
N VAL A 93 18.87 6.67 -12.62
CA VAL A 93 18.27 7.85 -13.26
C VAL A 93 18.01 7.55 -14.73
N CYS A 94 16.77 7.75 -15.17
CA CYS A 94 16.36 7.71 -16.57
C CYS A 94 16.16 9.15 -17.09
N THR A 95 16.32 9.33 -18.40
CA THR A 95 16.06 10.62 -19.05
C THR A 95 14.89 10.49 -20.02
N MET A 96 14.04 11.50 -20.05
CA MET A 96 12.99 11.69 -21.05
C MET A 96 13.19 13.07 -21.66
N ASP A 97 13.26 13.15 -22.99
CA ASP A 97 13.35 14.41 -23.70
C ASP A 97 12.04 14.72 -24.43
N SER A 98 11.70 16.02 -24.48
CA SER A 98 10.57 16.52 -25.24
C SER A 98 10.95 17.82 -25.95
N HIS A 99 10.49 17.96 -27.19
CA HIS A 99 10.80 19.10 -28.03
C HIS A 99 9.52 19.85 -28.41
N LYS A 100 9.49 21.14 -28.11
CA LYS A 100 8.51 22.10 -28.64
C LYS A 100 9.20 23.02 -29.66
N VAL A 101 8.40 23.73 -30.46
CA VAL A 101 8.87 24.58 -31.57
C VAL A 101 9.94 25.59 -31.12
N THR A 102 9.85 26.09 -29.88
CA THR A 102 10.74 27.13 -29.34
C THR A 102 11.53 26.70 -28.10
N SER A 103 11.39 25.46 -27.62
CA SER A 103 12.05 25.00 -26.39
C SER A 103 12.28 23.49 -26.39
N SER A 104 13.32 23.04 -25.71
CA SER A 104 13.55 21.63 -25.40
C SER A 104 13.47 21.43 -23.90
N MET A 105 12.95 20.29 -23.45
CA MET A 105 12.90 19.93 -22.04
C MET A 105 13.43 18.52 -21.88
N VAL A 106 14.42 18.36 -21.00
CA VAL A 106 14.94 17.06 -20.59
C VAL A 106 14.58 16.85 -19.14
N THR A 107 13.82 15.80 -18.87
CA THR A 107 13.38 15.39 -17.54
C THR A 107 14.22 14.21 -17.09
N PHE A 108 14.86 14.34 -15.94
CA PHE A 108 15.50 13.24 -15.23
C PHE A 108 14.51 12.67 -14.23
N LYS A 109 14.27 11.37 -14.32
CA LYS A 109 13.36 10.62 -13.44
C LYS A 109 14.11 9.45 -12.84
N TRP A 110 14.03 9.27 -11.54
CA TRP A 110 14.51 8.06 -10.90
C TRP A 110 13.56 6.91 -11.26
N CYS A 111 14.14 5.88 -11.88
CA CYS A 111 13.49 4.64 -12.22
C CYS A 111 13.78 3.61 -11.11
N GLY A 112 12.79 2.79 -10.77
CA GLY A 112 13.05 1.50 -10.11
C GLY A 112 12.47 1.30 -8.70
N LEU A 113 11.75 2.24 -8.10
CA LEU A 113 10.85 1.88 -6.98
C LEU A 113 9.41 1.99 -7.49
N ARG A 114 8.71 0.86 -7.49
CA ARG A 114 7.26 0.86 -7.61
C ARG A 114 6.71 1.60 -6.39
N LYS A 115 5.60 2.31 -6.52
CA LYS A 115 4.92 2.97 -5.38
C LYS A 115 4.77 1.99 -4.21
N ILE A 116 4.48 0.71 -4.49
CA ILE A 116 4.39 -0.33 -3.46
C ILE A 116 5.66 -0.49 -2.62
N ASP A 117 6.85 -0.30 -3.21
CA ASP A 117 8.13 -0.48 -2.53
C ASP A 117 8.43 0.66 -1.52
N SER A 118 7.72 1.79 -1.63
CA SER A 118 7.78 2.91 -0.67
C SER A 118 6.83 2.75 0.52
N ILE A 119 5.84 1.84 0.42
CA ILE A 119 4.83 1.65 1.46
C ILE A 119 5.41 0.80 2.59
N ASN A 120 5.25 1.29 3.82
CA ASN A 120 5.72 0.61 5.00
C ASN A 120 4.56 0.17 5.89
N LEU A 121 4.87 -0.79 6.78
CA LEU A 121 3.98 -1.15 7.86
C LEU A 121 3.64 0.09 8.70
N LEU A 122 2.37 0.21 9.09
CA LEU A 122 1.81 1.29 9.89
C LEU A 122 1.63 2.63 9.16
N ASP A 123 1.94 2.70 7.88
CA ASP A 123 1.61 3.86 7.05
C ASP A 123 0.09 4.10 7.02
N TYR A 124 -0.28 5.38 6.98
CA TYR A 124 -1.65 5.84 6.82
C TYR A 124 -2.02 5.78 5.35
N PHE A 125 -3.13 5.12 5.04
CA PHE A 125 -3.74 5.11 3.71
C PHE A 125 -4.89 6.11 3.65
N TYR A 126 -4.85 6.98 2.65
CA TYR A 126 -5.78 8.08 2.50
C TYR A 126 -6.81 7.84 1.38
N ALA A 127 -7.93 8.55 1.47
CA ALA A 127 -9.03 8.44 0.50
C ALA A 127 -8.63 8.83 -0.94
N ASP A 128 -7.55 9.60 -1.10
CA ASP A 128 -6.98 9.98 -2.40
C ASP A 128 -6.05 8.90 -3.00
N GLY A 129 -5.85 7.77 -2.30
CA GLY A 129 -4.98 6.68 -2.74
C GLY A 129 -3.52 6.80 -2.28
N THR A 130 -3.17 7.88 -1.58
CA THR A 130 -1.80 8.10 -1.09
C THR A 130 -1.51 7.35 0.22
N PHE A 131 -0.23 7.08 0.44
CA PHE A 131 0.31 6.49 1.67
C PHE A 131 1.27 7.48 2.34
N SER A 132 1.31 7.50 3.67
CA SER A 132 2.33 8.28 4.39
C SER A 132 2.70 7.62 5.72
N PRO A 133 3.98 7.66 6.12
CA PRO A 133 4.40 7.23 7.46
C PRO A 133 3.93 8.21 8.55
N THR A 134 3.56 9.44 8.18
CA THR A 134 3.16 10.49 9.11
C THR A 134 1.67 10.79 8.98
N PHE A 135 1.02 11.04 10.10
CA PHE A 135 -0.39 11.41 10.09
C PHE A 135 -0.59 12.83 9.57
N LEU A 136 -1.16 12.94 8.38
CA LEU A 136 -1.58 14.19 7.74
C LEU A 136 -3.03 14.53 8.11
N ALA A 137 -3.22 15.46 9.06
CA ALA A 137 -4.55 15.86 9.55
C ALA A 137 -5.45 16.50 8.48
N THR A 138 -4.88 17.01 7.39
CA THR A 138 -5.60 17.62 6.27
C THR A 138 -6.22 16.59 5.34
N LYS A 139 -5.83 15.32 5.42
CA LYS A 139 -6.32 14.24 4.55
C LYS A 139 -7.19 13.26 5.34
N LYS A 140 -8.23 12.73 4.68
CA LYS A 140 -9.11 11.70 5.25
C LYS A 140 -8.41 10.34 5.21
N VAL A 141 -8.09 9.79 6.38
CA VAL A 141 -7.53 8.44 6.51
C VAL A 141 -8.65 7.42 6.35
N GLU A 142 -8.42 6.42 5.50
CA GLU A 142 -9.34 5.30 5.32
C GLU A 142 -8.82 4.02 6.01
N GLY A 143 -7.50 3.82 6.04
CA GLY A 143 -6.92 2.63 6.65
C GLY A 143 -5.48 2.82 7.13
N ILE A 144 -4.98 1.80 7.82
CA ILE A 144 -3.58 1.72 8.24
C ILE A 144 -3.01 0.39 7.73
N VAL A 145 -1.82 0.47 7.15
CA VAL A 145 -1.12 -0.68 6.60
C VAL A 145 -0.71 -1.63 7.72
N TYR A 146 -1.09 -2.91 7.62
CA TYR A 146 -0.68 -3.95 8.57
C TYR A 146 0.13 -5.06 7.92
N PHE A 147 0.18 -5.10 6.58
CA PHE A 147 0.98 -6.05 5.83
C PHE A 147 1.43 -5.43 4.51
N VAL A 148 2.68 -5.69 4.14
CA VAL A 148 3.31 -5.28 2.88
C VAL A 148 4.18 -6.42 2.39
N ASP A 149 4.04 -6.79 1.13
CA ASP A 149 5.01 -7.57 0.37
C ASP A 149 5.28 -6.91 -1.00
N ALA A 150 6.01 -7.61 -1.88
CA ALA A 150 6.38 -7.09 -3.19
C ALA A 150 5.22 -7.04 -4.20
N GLU A 151 4.07 -7.64 -3.91
CA GLU A 151 2.94 -7.78 -4.84
C GLU A 151 1.66 -7.10 -4.33
N ARG A 152 1.53 -6.91 -3.02
CA ARG A 152 0.32 -6.40 -2.38
C ARG A 152 0.56 -5.72 -1.04
N VAL A 153 -0.39 -4.86 -0.69
CA VAL A 153 -0.53 -4.22 0.61
C VAL A 153 -1.88 -4.61 1.20
N ARG A 154 -1.92 -4.90 2.51
CA ARG A 154 -3.18 -5.01 3.23
C ARG A 154 -3.34 -3.89 4.25
N ILE A 155 -4.53 -3.30 4.25
CA ILE A 155 -4.92 -2.21 5.12
C ILE A 155 -6.06 -2.63 6.04
N MET A 156 -6.02 -2.12 7.27
CA MET A 156 -7.13 -2.23 8.20
C MET A 156 -7.90 -0.91 8.21
N SER A 157 -9.23 -0.96 8.08
CA SER A 157 -10.08 0.23 8.20
C SER A 157 -9.91 0.92 9.55
N VAL A 158 -9.85 2.25 9.56
CA VAL A 158 -9.91 3.05 10.81
C VAL A 158 -11.29 3.00 11.46
N ASN A 159 -12.32 2.60 10.69
CA ASN A 159 -13.71 2.44 11.13
C ASN A 159 -13.98 1.01 11.63
N ASN A 160 -13.19 0.54 12.57
CA ASN A 160 -13.23 -0.83 13.11
C ASN A 160 -14.13 -0.98 14.36
N GLY A 161 -15.08 -0.05 14.53
CA GLY A 161 -15.78 0.20 15.80
C GLY A 161 -17.14 -0.51 15.98
N THR A 162 -17.53 -1.36 15.03
CA THR A 162 -18.90 -1.90 14.92
C THR A 162 -18.98 -3.31 15.50
N LYS A 163 -20.03 -3.58 16.30
CA LYS A 163 -20.30 -4.91 16.86
C LYS A 163 -21.51 -5.54 16.18
N LEU A 164 -21.34 -6.73 15.63
CA LEU A 164 -22.38 -7.45 14.91
C LEU A 164 -22.28 -8.96 15.19
N PRO A 165 -23.39 -9.71 15.10
CA PRO A 165 -23.32 -11.16 15.04
C PRO A 165 -22.69 -11.61 13.72
N TRP A 166 -22.04 -12.77 13.76
CA TRP A 166 -21.46 -13.41 12.58
C TRP A 166 -22.58 -13.93 11.66
N CYS A 167 -23.56 -14.64 12.25
CA CYS A 167 -24.78 -15.12 11.59
C CYS A 167 -25.94 -15.07 12.59
N THR A 168 -27.14 -14.75 12.11
CA THR A 168 -28.37 -14.73 12.92
C THR A 168 -29.23 -15.97 12.77
N ALA A 169 -28.95 -16.82 11.79
CA ALA A 169 -29.65 -18.09 11.56
C ALA A 169 -29.08 -19.23 12.44
N ASP A 170 -29.90 -20.25 12.66
CA ASP A 170 -29.60 -21.39 13.56
C ASP A 170 -28.84 -22.51 12.84
N ALA A 171 -27.77 -23.02 13.44
CA ALA A 171 -27.03 -24.21 13.01
C ALA A 171 -26.71 -24.25 11.50
N VAL A 172 -26.04 -23.20 11.02
CA VAL A 172 -25.75 -23.03 9.59
C VAL A 172 -24.26 -23.19 9.36
N ARG A 173 -23.88 -24.12 8.50
CA ARG A 173 -22.51 -24.24 8.00
C ARG A 173 -22.43 -23.78 6.55
N VAL A 174 -21.62 -22.76 6.30
CA VAL A 174 -21.31 -22.26 4.95
C VAL A 174 -19.89 -22.62 4.50
N GLY A 175 -19.00 -22.97 5.43
CA GLY A 175 -17.61 -23.31 5.17
C GLY A 175 -17.38 -24.79 4.85
N GLU A 176 -16.69 -25.06 3.74
CA GLU A 176 -16.29 -26.41 3.32
C GLU A 176 -15.06 -26.95 4.10
N SER A 177 -14.22 -26.08 4.67
CA SER A 177 -12.97 -26.46 5.33
C SER A 177 -12.76 -25.79 6.68
N LEU A 178 -12.29 -26.58 7.66
CA LEU A 178 -11.71 -26.04 8.88
C LEU A 178 -10.32 -25.48 8.55
N PRO A 179 -9.98 -24.28 9.04
CA PRO A 179 -8.63 -23.76 8.91
C PRO A 179 -7.65 -24.67 9.68
N VAL A 180 -6.44 -24.81 9.17
CA VAL A 180 -5.34 -25.41 9.93
C VAL A 180 -4.92 -24.37 10.96
N ILE A 181 -5.44 -24.50 12.18
CA ILE A 181 -5.05 -23.71 13.34
C ILE A 181 -4.36 -24.66 14.30
N ASN A 182 -3.23 -24.24 14.85
CA ASN A 182 -2.57 -24.98 15.91
C ASN A 182 -3.60 -25.36 17.01
N PRO A 183 -3.61 -26.61 17.52
CA PRO A 183 -4.55 -27.06 18.55
C PRO A 183 -4.64 -26.18 19.81
N PHE A 184 -3.62 -25.35 20.10
CA PHE A 184 -3.65 -24.40 21.21
C PHE A 184 -4.33 -23.06 20.87
N GLY A 185 -4.75 -22.85 19.62
CA GLY A 185 -5.33 -21.58 19.15
C GLY A 185 -4.33 -20.42 19.20
N ILE A 186 -3.05 -20.70 19.39
CA ILE A 186 -1.99 -19.69 19.50
C ILE A 186 -1.56 -19.30 18.09
N PHE A 187 -1.38 -18.00 17.87
CA PHE A 187 -0.78 -17.50 16.64
C PHE A 187 0.64 -18.06 16.47
N GLU A 188 0.83 -18.92 15.47
CA GLU A 188 2.16 -19.26 14.97
C GLU A 188 2.66 -18.07 14.12
N ALA A 189 3.94 -17.72 14.28
CA ALA A 189 4.50 -16.52 13.67
C ALA A 189 4.57 -16.58 12.14
N ASP A 190 4.33 -17.75 11.56
CA ASP A 190 4.47 -18.13 10.16
C ASP A 190 3.15 -18.60 9.52
N GLN A 191 1.99 -18.31 10.14
CA GLN A 191 0.71 -18.67 9.53
C GLN A 191 0.56 -17.97 8.17
N PRO A 192 0.32 -18.72 7.08
CA PRO A 192 0.27 -18.15 5.75
C PRO A 192 -0.94 -17.23 5.60
N LEU A 193 -0.75 -16.13 4.86
CA LEU A 193 -1.85 -15.27 4.45
C LEU A 193 -2.68 -15.97 3.37
N GLU A 194 -3.93 -16.24 3.68
CA GLU A 194 -4.92 -16.73 2.73
C GLU A 194 -5.30 -15.64 1.72
N ASP A 195 -5.63 -16.03 0.49
CA ASP A 195 -6.24 -15.15 -0.51
C ASP A 195 -7.64 -14.71 -0.01
N LEU A 196 -7.76 -13.41 0.28
CA LEU A 196 -8.98 -12.83 0.85
C LEU A 196 -10.17 -12.90 -0.10
N LYS A 197 -9.92 -12.70 -1.40
CA LYS A 197 -10.95 -12.74 -2.44
C LYS A 197 -11.46 -14.16 -2.61
N GLN A 198 -10.57 -15.14 -2.68
CA GLN A 198 -10.94 -16.55 -2.75
C GLN A 198 -11.71 -17.00 -1.51
N ALA A 199 -11.25 -16.64 -0.31
CA ALA A 199 -11.94 -16.97 0.94
C ALA A 199 -13.35 -16.37 1.00
N THR A 200 -13.49 -15.10 0.59
CA THR A 200 -14.79 -14.42 0.54
C THR A 200 -15.73 -15.04 -0.48
N ASN A 201 -15.23 -15.39 -1.67
CA ASN A 201 -16.02 -16.08 -2.69
C ASN A 201 -16.50 -17.46 -2.21
N ARG A 202 -15.67 -18.21 -1.48
CA ARG A 202 -16.08 -19.47 -0.86
C ARG A 202 -17.20 -19.27 0.16
N LEU A 203 -17.09 -18.26 1.02
CA LEU A 203 -18.17 -17.92 1.97
C LEU A 203 -19.46 -17.56 1.24
N LEU A 204 -19.39 -16.69 0.24
CA LEU A 204 -20.55 -16.27 -0.55
C LEU A 204 -21.23 -17.45 -1.25
N LYS A 205 -20.45 -18.33 -1.88
CA LYS A 205 -20.95 -19.56 -2.49
C LYS A 205 -21.56 -20.50 -1.44
N GLY A 206 -20.95 -20.61 -0.26
CA GLY A 206 -21.50 -21.34 0.87
C GLY A 206 -22.87 -20.80 1.29
N ILE A 207 -23.02 -19.47 1.37
CA ILE A 207 -24.30 -18.81 1.65
C ILE A 207 -25.31 -19.11 0.54
N GLU A 208 -24.92 -19.04 -0.74
CA GLU A 208 -25.80 -19.39 -1.87
C GLU A 208 -26.29 -20.84 -1.84
N ASN A 209 -25.46 -21.76 -1.34
CA ASN A 209 -25.83 -23.15 -1.14
C ASN A 209 -26.78 -23.34 0.06
N THR A 210 -26.92 -22.33 0.93
CA THR A 210 -27.96 -22.29 1.96
C THR A 210 -29.22 -21.58 1.44
N LYS A 211 -30.36 -21.80 2.08
CA LYS A 211 -31.61 -21.05 1.79
C LYS A 211 -31.61 -19.63 2.41
N LEU A 212 -30.46 -19.13 2.85
CA LEU A 212 -30.34 -17.90 3.62
C LEU A 212 -29.96 -16.72 2.73
N LYS A 213 -30.14 -15.51 3.25
CA LYS A 213 -29.84 -14.26 2.57
C LYS A 213 -28.62 -13.61 3.19
N LYS A 214 -27.92 -12.75 2.45
CA LYS A 214 -26.76 -11.98 2.96
C LYS A 214 -27.06 -11.22 4.25
N LYS A 215 -28.30 -10.75 4.44
CA LYS A 215 -28.74 -10.06 5.67
C LYS A 215 -28.68 -10.93 6.92
N ASP A 216 -28.70 -12.25 6.76
CA ASP A 216 -28.61 -13.22 7.86
C ASP A 216 -27.15 -13.41 8.32
N PHE A 217 -26.19 -12.77 7.64
CA PHE A 217 -24.77 -12.72 7.97
C PHE A 217 -24.30 -11.26 8.18
N PRO A 218 -24.70 -10.59 9.27
CA PRO A 218 -24.52 -9.14 9.42
C PRO A 218 -23.07 -8.68 9.39
N ALA A 219 -22.14 -9.46 9.98
CA ALA A 219 -20.72 -9.14 9.94
C ALA A 219 -20.16 -9.09 8.51
N LEU A 220 -20.50 -10.08 7.68
CA LEU A 220 -20.09 -10.11 6.27
C LEU A 220 -20.77 -8.98 5.48
N ALA A 221 -22.07 -8.77 5.67
CA ALA A 221 -22.81 -7.70 4.99
C ALA A 221 -22.22 -6.31 5.30
N TYR A 222 -21.81 -6.07 6.55
CA TYR A 222 -21.17 -4.82 6.97
C TYR A 222 -19.82 -4.59 6.29
N VAL A 223 -19.02 -5.63 6.11
CA VAL A 223 -17.74 -5.50 5.40
C VAL A 223 -17.96 -5.24 3.91
N LEU A 224 -18.87 -6.00 3.28
CA LEU A 224 -19.14 -5.85 1.85
C LEU A 224 -19.72 -4.47 1.49
N SER A 225 -20.35 -3.76 2.43
CA SER A 225 -20.82 -2.39 2.16
C SER A 225 -19.68 -1.38 1.95
N TYR A 226 -18.45 -1.69 2.37
CA TYR A 226 -17.29 -0.81 2.17
C TYR A 226 -16.91 -0.65 0.69
N GLU A 227 -17.13 -1.69 -0.13
CA GLU A 227 -16.90 -1.65 -1.58
C GLU A 227 -17.77 -0.59 -2.27
N THR A 228 -18.99 -0.37 -1.75
CA THR A 228 -19.94 0.60 -2.30
C THR A 228 -19.80 2.01 -1.72
N GLU A 229 -19.38 2.14 -0.45
CA GLU A 229 -19.56 3.37 0.31
C GLU A 229 -18.28 4.17 0.60
N ARG A 230 -17.10 3.53 0.65
CA ARG A 230 -15.91 4.17 1.26
C ARG A 230 -14.65 4.08 0.41
N ILE A 231 -14.37 2.94 -0.21
CA ILE A 231 -13.28 2.80 -1.19
C ILE A 231 -13.74 1.86 -2.30
N LYS A 232 -14.13 2.41 -3.45
CA LYS A 232 -14.47 1.62 -4.66
C LYS A 232 -13.28 0.81 -5.23
N LYS A 233 -12.07 1.07 -4.73
CA LYS A 233 -10.80 0.58 -5.29
C LYS A 233 -10.14 -0.54 -4.45
N GLY A 234 -10.63 -0.84 -3.24
CA GLY A 234 -10.09 -1.91 -2.40
C GLY A 234 -11.09 -3.05 -2.29
N ASN A 235 -10.64 -4.30 -2.41
CA ASN A 235 -11.49 -5.46 -2.17
C ASN A 235 -11.59 -5.66 -0.65
N TRP A 236 -12.78 -5.47 -0.07
CA TRP A 236 -12.97 -5.46 1.39
C TRP A 236 -13.44 -6.81 1.92
N HIS A 237 -12.80 -7.26 2.99
CA HIS A 237 -12.93 -8.60 3.52
C HIS A 237 -12.94 -8.62 5.04
N MET A 238 -13.51 -9.68 5.60
CA MET A 238 -13.37 -9.98 7.02
C MET A 238 -11.95 -10.48 7.26
N VAL A 239 -11.38 -10.17 8.43
CA VAL A 239 -10.06 -10.66 8.86
C VAL A 239 -10.02 -12.19 8.80
N LEU A 240 -8.99 -12.78 8.17
CA LEU A 240 -8.75 -14.23 8.21
C LEU A 240 -7.75 -14.60 9.32
N PRO A 241 -7.62 -15.89 9.68
CA PRO A 241 -6.65 -16.34 10.69
C PRO A 241 -5.22 -15.80 10.47
N GLY A 242 -4.71 -15.85 9.24
CA GLY A 242 -3.39 -15.29 8.91
C GLY A 242 -3.31 -13.77 9.14
N ASP A 243 -4.32 -12.99 8.75
CA ASP A 243 -4.35 -11.55 9.00
C ASP A 243 -4.36 -11.23 10.49
N ALA A 244 -5.09 -12.03 11.27
CA ALA A 244 -5.18 -11.84 12.70
C ALA A 244 -3.80 -11.98 13.39
N VAL A 245 -2.92 -12.86 12.89
CA VAL A 245 -1.52 -12.96 13.37
C VAL A 245 -0.79 -11.63 13.21
N HIS A 246 -0.91 -10.98 12.05
CA HIS A 246 -0.23 -9.71 11.77
C HIS A 246 -0.83 -8.56 12.59
N LEU A 247 -2.16 -8.40 12.55
CA LEU A 247 -2.89 -7.34 13.26
C LEU A 247 -2.70 -7.40 14.78
N TYR A 248 -2.72 -8.61 15.34
CA TYR A 248 -2.65 -8.84 16.77
C TYR A 248 -1.27 -9.26 17.27
N SER A 249 -0.25 -9.17 16.42
CA SER A 249 1.13 -9.42 16.82
C SER A 249 1.53 -8.52 17.99
N ARG A 250 2.21 -9.08 18.99
CA ARG A 250 2.67 -8.31 20.17
C ARG A 250 3.57 -7.13 19.78
N LYS A 251 4.31 -7.27 18.67
CA LYS A 251 5.22 -6.24 18.15
C LYS A 251 4.48 -4.99 17.66
N GLN A 252 3.33 -5.15 16.99
CA GLN A 252 2.69 -4.05 16.26
C GLN A 252 1.34 -3.63 16.82
N ARG A 253 0.59 -4.52 17.48
CA ARG A 253 -0.80 -4.24 17.94
C ARG A 253 -0.96 -2.95 18.74
N GLY A 254 0.03 -2.62 19.57
CA GLY A 254 0.03 -1.41 20.38
C GLY A 254 0.23 -0.13 19.58
N GLU A 255 1.06 -0.17 18.54
CA GLU A 255 1.30 0.96 17.64
C GLU A 255 0.19 1.13 16.63
N LEU A 256 -0.28 0.03 16.02
CA LEU A 256 -1.47 0.01 15.17
C LEU A 256 -2.68 0.63 15.90
N SER A 257 -2.93 0.21 17.14
CA SER A 257 -4.03 0.78 17.95
C SER A 257 -3.85 2.27 18.24
N ARG A 258 -2.62 2.75 18.46
CA ARG A 258 -2.32 4.19 18.65
C ARG A 258 -2.56 4.97 17.36
N ASN A 259 -2.11 4.46 16.22
CA ASN A 259 -2.30 5.11 14.92
C ASN A 259 -3.79 5.22 14.58
N VAL A 260 -4.58 4.15 14.78
CA VAL A 260 -6.05 4.20 14.57
C VAL A 260 -6.69 5.30 15.44
N LYS A 261 -6.30 5.40 16.72
CA LYS A 261 -6.82 6.44 17.63
C LYS A 261 -6.42 7.84 17.20
N ARG A 262 -5.21 8.01 16.67
CA ARG A 262 -4.70 9.30 16.17
C ARG A 262 -5.56 9.84 15.02
N CYS A 263 -6.13 8.96 14.21
CA CYS A 263 -7.05 9.32 13.11
C CYS A 263 -8.52 9.47 13.54
N GLY A 264 -8.83 9.43 14.85
CA GLY A 264 -10.20 9.50 15.36
C GLY A 264 -10.94 8.15 15.45
N GLY A 265 -10.28 7.03 15.16
CA GLY A 265 -10.83 5.69 15.36
C GLY A 265 -10.82 5.24 16.83
N LYS A 266 -11.44 4.09 17.13
CA LYS A 266 -11.53 3.56 18.51
C LYS A 266 -10.27 2.81 18.98
N GLY A 267 -9.32 2.56 18.08
CA GLY A 267 -8.16 1.70 18.30
C GLY A 267 -8.41 0.24 17.92
N LEU A 268 -7.38 -0.60 18.01
CA LEU A 268 -7.54 -2.04 17.81
C LEU A 268 -8.27 -2.66 19.01
N CYS A 269 -9.39 -3.32 18.76
CA CYS A 269 -10.21 -3.96 19.79
C CYS A 269 -9.59 -5.27 20.28
N LYS A 270 -9.87 -5.67 21.53
CA LYS A 270 -9.32 -6.91 22.11
C LYS A 270 -9.87 -8.18 21.47
N ASN A 271 -11.07 -8.11 20.91
CA ASN A 271 -11.82 -9.25 20.40
C ASN A 271 -12.43 -8.87 19.06
N ALA A 272 -12.29 -9.71 18.03
CA ALA A 272 -12.91 -9.47 16.73
C ALA A 272 -13.28 -10.77 16.02
N TRP A 273 -14.33 -10.71 15.22
CA TRP A 273 -14.72 -11.81 14.34
C TRP A 273 -13.68 -12.06 13.25
N LEU A 274 -13.48 -13.33 12.93
CA LEU A 274 -12.77 -13.77 11.73
C LEU A 274 -13.78 -14.20 10.65
N GLY A 275 -13.36 -14.12 9.38
CA GLY A 275 -14.11 -14.62 8.22
C GLY A 275 -14.09 -16.14 8.10
N LYS A 276 -14.08 -16.88 9.22
CA LYS A 276 -13.94 -18.34 9.21
C LYS A 276 -14.85 -18.99 10.24
N GLU A 277 -15.57 -20.01 9.80
CA GLU A 277 -16.41 -20.85 10.68
C GLU A 277 -15.58 -21.89 11.41
N PHE A 278 -16.07 -22.28 12.60
CA PHE A 278 -15.56 -23.44 13.35
C PHE A 278 -16.53 -24.61 13.28
N ASP A 279 -17.82 -24.36 13.48
CA ASP A 279 -18.86 -25.39 13.48
C ASP A 279 -20.22 -24.78 13.10
N ASP A 280 -21.29 -25.57 13.10
CA ASP A 280 -22.64 -25.16 12.71
C ASP A 280 -23.11 -23.88 13.43
N ASP A 281 -22.86 -23.78 14.74
CA ASP A 281 -23.24 -22.62 15.58
C ASP A 281 -22.05 -21.72 15.98
N LEU A 282 -20.84 -22.09 15.57
CA LEU A 282 -19.60 -21.47 16.06
C LEU A 282 -18.78 -20.87 14.93
N ALA A 283 -18.30 -19.65 15.12
CA ALA A 283 -17.32 -19.01 14.25
C ALA A 283 -16.05 -18.69 15.04
N TYR A 284 -14.95 -18.54 14.32
CA TYR A 284 -13.69 -18.16 14.95
C TYR A 284 -13.67 -16.66 15.24
N MET A 285 -13.14 -16.33 16.41
CA MET A 285 -12.77 -14.97 16.78
C MET A 285 -11.33 -14.94 17.26
N VAL A 286 -10.68 -13.79 17.09
CA VAL A 286 -9.44 -13.48 17.80
C VAL A 286 -9.78 -12.89 19.17
N GLN A 287 -9.02 -13.30 20.18
CA GLN A 287 -9.05 -12.76 21.54
C GLN A 287 -7.64 -12.40 21.99
N VAL A 288 -7.46 -11.15 22.39
CA VAL A 288 -6.23 -10.62 22.97
C VAL A 288 -6.24 -10.85 24.48
N THR A 289 -5.19 -11.50 24.98
CA THR A 289 -4.92 -11.62 26.41
C THR A 289 -3.80 -10.66 26.83
N SER A 290 -3.51 -10.59 28.13
CA SER A 290 -2.39 -9.81 28.66
C SER A 290 -1.04 -10.27 28.08
N VAL A 291 -0.90 -11.56 27.83
CA VAL A 291 0.37 -12.17 27.40
C VAL A 291 0.42 -12.38 25.88
N ASN A 292 -0.64 -12.91 25.29
CA ASN A 292 -0.67 -13.38 23.89
C ASN A 292 -1.94 -12.93 23.15
N SER A 293 -2.17 -13.45 21.96
CA SER A 293 -3.44 -13.36 21.25
C SER A 293 -3.73 -14.75 20.68
N MET A 294 -5.00 -15.13 20.68
CA MET A 294 -5.42 -16.49 20.37
C MET A 294 -6.68 -16.48 19.51
N ILE A 295 -6.83 -17.51 18.68
CA ILE A 295 -8.06 -17.80 17.96
C ILE A 295 -8.86 -18.79 18.80
N LYS A 296 -10.15 -18.52 18.99
CA LYS A 296 -11.06 -19.42 19.68
C LYS A 296 -12.41 -19.46 18.98
N PRO A 297 -13.19 -20.53 19.14
CA PRO A 297 -14.58 -20.55 18.71
C PRO A 297 -15.46 -19.69 19.63
N GLU A 298 -16.50 -19.10 19.05
CA GLU A 298 -17.51 -18.31 19.73
C GLU A 298 -18.85 -18.46 19.00
N SER A 299 -19.97 -18.30 19.73
CA SER A 299 -21.29 -18.42 19.13
C SER A 299 -21.51 -17.38 18.03
N LYS A 300 -21.96 -17.83 16.85
CA LYS A 300 -22.24 -16.96 15.69
C LYS A 300 -23.23 -15.83 15.99
N LYS A 301 -24.12 -16.05 16.96
CA LYS A 301 -25.15 -15.08 17.38
C LYS A 301 -24.61 -14.00 18.32
N THR A 302 -23.44 -14.21 18.94
CA THR A 302 -22.84 -13.23 19.84
C THR A 302 -22.39 -12.01 19.04
N SER A 303 -22.72 -10.80 19.51
CA SER A 303 -22.22 -9.59 18.86
C SER A 303 -20.76 -9.32 19.24
N GLN A 304 -19.85 -9.51 18.29
CA GLN A 304 -18.42 -9.19 18.45
C GLN A 304 -18.01 -8.09 17.46
N MET A 305 -16.82 -7.52 17.67
CA MET A 305 -16.31 -6.47 16.79
C MET A 305 -16.03 -7.04 15.40
N VAL A 306 -16.34 -6.24 14.37
CA VAL A 306 -16.00 -6.55 12.99
C VAL A 306 -14.96 -5.57 12.51
N ILE A 307 -13.85 -6.10 11.99
CA ILE A 307 -12.75 -5.31 11.43
C ILE A 307 -12.75 -5.52 9.92
N PRO A 308 -13.12 -4.51 9.13
CA PRO A 308 -12.92 -4.54 7.68
C PRO A 308 -11.43 -4.39 7.36
N VAL A 309 -10.92 -5.29 6.52
CA VAL A 309 -9.59 -5.20 5.92
C VAL A 309 -9.71 -5.19 4.40
N ALA A 310 -8.75 -4.59 3.72
CA ALA A 310 -8.68 -4.63 2.27
C ALA A 310 -7.31 -5.04 1.77
N GLU A 311 -7.28 -5.74 0.64
CA GLU A 311 -6.06 -6.00 -0.12
C GLU A 311 -6.01 -5.07 -1.34
N LEU A 312 -4.85 -4.48 -1.55
CA LEU A 312 -4.51 -3.63 -2.68
C LEU A 312 -3.34 -4.29 -3.40
N ASP A 313 -3.55 -4.75 -4.63
CA ASP A 313 -2.47 -5.26 -5.47
C ASP A 313 -1.58 -4.12 -5.98
N TRP A 314 -0.36 -4.47 -6.41
CA TRP A 314 0.61 -3.50 -6.90
C TRP A 314 0.05 -2.70 -8.10
N GLU A 315 -0.70 -3.32 -9.01
CA GLU A 315 -1.29 -2.63 -10.16
C GLU A 315 -2.26 -1.53 -9.72
N THR A 316 -3.11 -1.81 -8.72
CA THR A 316 -4.04 -0.85 -8.13
C THR A 316 -3.27 0.29 -7.47
N ILE A 317 -2.17 -0.02 -6.77
CA ILE A 317 -1.32 0.96 -6.10
C ILE A 317 -0.63 1.89 -7.11
N GLU A 318 -0.10 1.34 -8.20
CA GLU A 318 0.54 2.14 -9.26
C GLU A 318 -0.44 3.11 -9.93
N ASN A 319 -1.72 2.72 -10.02
CA ASN A 319 -2.77 3.47 -10.69
C ASN A 319 -3.54 4.45 -9.78
N PHE A 320 -3.14 4.62 -8.51
CA PHE A 320 -3.62 5.73 -7.67
C PHE A 320 -3.00 7.06 -8.12
#